data_AF-A0A928E499-F1
#
_entry.id   AF-A0A928E499-F1
#
_cell.length_a   1.000
_cell.length_b   1.000
_cell.length_c   1.000
_cell.angle_alpha   90.00
_cell.angle_beta   90.00
_cell.angle_gamma   90.00
#
_symmetry.space_group_name_H-M   'P 1'
#
loop_
_entity.id
_entity.type
_entity.pdbx_description
1 polymer ?
#
loop_
_entity_poly.entity_id
_entity_poly.type
_entity_poly.pdbx_seq_one_letter_code
_entity_poly.pdbx_strand_id
1 'polypeptide(L)'
;MNKIGNELEIAKKYMLTTIETKGLVEITQDNVARVEAMIQNDAAYLNSGNKEYGPDKNGKGGSTAYWMCQLRDYIKKNMTDRKTYKNIIANAVIAVDRDNSTHLNADGIGRDEITERICKIPLEKLLHYLQDPHGTKYKLVEIIARKTSATIRPRENKSFASKFCHYACFYLFEGKKEQDNYSIYDSILKNALPLYIDYYGIEVKKQELEDYAVYSETIEKIIKKAGNKISKNGFDHLLWYYYKGRIKVS
;
A
#
# COMPACT_ATOMS: atom_id res chain seq x y z
N MET A 1 -10.01 -20.38 37.26
CA MET A 1 -9.70 -19.25 36.37
C MET A 1 -10.98 -18.42 36.22
N ASN A 2 -10.94 -17.09 36.34
CA ASN A 2 -12.15 -16.26 36.13
C ASN A 2 -12.50 -16.19 34.63
N LYS A 3 -13.70 -15.67 34.30
CA LYS A 3 -14.18 -15.60 32.91
C LYS A 3 -13.18 -14.88 31.99
N ILE A 4 -12.67 -13.73 32.44
CA ILE A 4 -11.67 -12.94 31.72
C ILE A 4 -10.39 -13.75 31.47
N GLY A 5 -9.88 -14.47 32.46
CA GLY A 5 -8.69 -15.30 32.32
C GLY A 5 -8.90 -16.43 31.31
N ASN A 6 -10.07 -17.07 31.32
CA ASN A 6 -10.40 -18.09 30.34
C ASN A 6 -10.49 -17.52 28.92
N GLU A 7 -11.11 -16.34 28.76
CA GLU A 7 -11.16 -15.62 27.49
C GLU A 7 -9.76 -15.28 26.97
N LEU A 8 -8.85 -14.81 27.84
CA LEU A 8 -7.46 -14.52 27.48
C LEU A 8 -6.66 -15.76 27.10
N GLU A 9 -6.86 -16.89 27.80
CA GLU A 9 -6.22 -18.16 27.41
C GLU A 9 -6.72 -18.67 26.06
N ILE A 10 -8.01 -18.54 25.77
CA ILE A 10 -8.57 -18.86 24.46
C ILE A 10 -8.00 -17.91 23.39
N ALA A 11 -7.86 -16.62 23.71
CA ALA A 11 -7.33 -15.60 22.80
C ALA A 11 -5.91 -15.92 22.31
N LYS A 12 -5.07 -16.57 23.13
CA LYS A 12 -3.71 -17.00 22.72
C LYS A 12 -3.71 -17.86 21.47
N LYS A 13 -4.77 -18.65 21.22
CA LYS A 13 -4.92 -19.48 20.01
C LYS A 13 -5.05 -18.67 18.73
N TYR A 14 -5.42 -17.38 18.82
CA TYR A 14 -5.61 -16.45 17.71
C TYR A 14 -4.43 -15.48 17.52
N MET A 15 -3.43 -15.53 18.41
CA MET A 15 -2.21 -14.73 18.28
C MET A 15 -1.40 -15.15 17.06
N LEU A 16 -0.59 -14.23 16.53
CA LEU A 16 0.31 -14.51 15.42
C LEU A 16 1.47 -15.39 15.90
N THR A 17 1.83 -16.39 15.11
CA THR A 17 2.99 -17.25 15.39
C THR A 17 4.27 -16.47 15.11
N THR A 18 5.25 -16.57 16.00
CA THR A 18 6.51 -15.83 15.94
C THR A 18 7.71 -16.75 15.96
N ILE A 19 8.77 -16.34 15.28
CA ILE A 19 10.11 -16.89 15.42
C ILE A 19 10.69 -16.30 16.71
N GLU A 20 10.36 -16.89 17.86
CA GLU A 20 10.63 -16.34 19.19
C GLU A 20 12.11 -15.98 19.42
N THR A 21 13.03 -16.81 18.90
CA THR A 21 14.48 -16.59 19.02
C THR A 21 14.98 -15.33 18.30
N LYS A 22 14.14 -14.73 17.44
CA LYS A 22 14.49 -13.59 16.58
C LYS A 22 13.53 -12.41 16.69
N GLY A 23 12.44 -12.53 17.47
CA GLY A 23 11.43 -11.48 17.58
C GLY A 23 10.75 -11.14 16.25
N LEU A 24 10.59 -12.14 15.37
CA LEU A 24 9.96 -11.99 14.06
C LEU A 24 8.59 -12.64 14.04
N VAL A 25 7.67 -12.11 13.25
CA VAL A 25 6.44 -12.85 12.92
C VAL A 25 6.73 -13.82 11.77
N GLU A 26 6.18 -15.02 11.83
CA GLU A 26 6.34 -15.98 10.75
C GLU A 26 5.56 -15.53 9.51
N ILE A 27 6.21 -15.59 8.35
CA ILE A 27 5.62 -15.20 7.07
C ILE A 27 4.81 -16.40 6.54
N THR A 28 3.62 -16.64 7.08
CA THR A 28 2.77 -17.79 6.73
C THR A 28 1.38 -17.35 6.28
N GLN A 29 0.71 -18.21 5.50
CA GLN A 29 -0.69 -17.96 5.10
C GLN A 29 -1.63 -17.89 6.30
N ASP A 30 -1.40 -18.68 7.35
CA ASP A 30 -2.21 -18.65 8.58
C ASP A 30 -2.09 -17.30 9.31
N ASN A 31 -0.86 -16.80 9.47
CA ASN A 31 -0.64 -15.47 10.05
C ASN A 31 -1.25 -14.36 9.21
N VAL A 32 -1.13 -14.42 7.88
CA VAL A 32 -1.82 -13.47 6.98
C VAL A 32 -3.33 -13.56 7.17
N ALA A 33 -3.92 -14.76 7.19
CA ALA A 33 -5.36 -14.92 7.37
C ALA A 33 -5.87 -14.36 8.70
N ARG A 34 -5.11 -14.52 9.79
CA ARG A 34 -5.41 -13.91 11.10
C ARG A 34 -5.41 -12.40 11.03
N VAL A 35 -4.40 -11.80 10.37
CA VAL A 35 -4.33 -10.35 10.20
C VAL A 35 -5.46 -9.84 9.30
N GLU A 36 -5.75 -10.51 8.20
CA GLU A 36 -6.89 -10.15 7.34
C GLU A 36 -8.21 -10.20 8.13
N ALA A 37 -8.41 -11.22 8.97
CA ALA A 37 -9.58 -11.27 9.85
C ALA A 37 -9.64 -10.08 10.83
N MET A 38 -8.51 -9.61 11.35
CA MET A 38 -8.45 -8.40 12.18
C MET A 38 -8.83 -7.15 11.37
N ILE A 39 -8.29 -7.00 10.15
CA ILE A 39 -8.56 -5.87 9.25
C ILE A 39 -10.04 -5.81 8.87
N GLN A 40 -10.66 -6.94 8.55
CA GLN A 40 -12.08 -7.01 8.16
C GLN A 40 -13.03 -6.62 9.30
N ASN A 41 -12.56 -6.62 10.55
CA ASN A 41 -13.33 -6.18 11.72
C ASN A 41 -12.93 -4.79 12.22
N ASP A 42 -11.95 -4.14 11.58
CA ASP A 42 -11.50 -2.79 11.92
C ASP A 42 -12.30 -1.74 11.14
N ALA A 43 -13.07 -0.94 11.85
CA ALA A 43 -13.95 0.08 11.28
C ALA A 43 -13.23 1.12 10.41
N ALA A 44 -11.95 1.40 10.68
CA ALA A 44 -11.17 2.32 9.86
C ALA A 44 -10.93 1.73 8.46
N TYR A 45 -10.61 0.43 8.39
CA TYR A 45 -10.35 -0.27 7.13
C TYR A 45 -11.62 -0.56 6.34
N LEU A 46 -12.72 -0.89 7.02
CA LEU A 46 -14.02 -1.13 6.40
C LEU A 46 -14.44 0.00 5.46
N ASN A 47 -14.24 1.26 5.87
CA ASN A 47 -14.60 2.41 5.03
C ASN A 47 -13.65 2.58 3.83
N SER A 48 -12.34 2.37 4.01
CA SER A 48 -11.35 2.52 2.94
C SER A 48 -11.51 1.47 1.83
N GLY A 49 -11.89 0.24 2.20
CA GLY A 49 -12.07 -0.90 1.31
C GLY A 49 -13.46 -1.01 0.66
N ASN A 50 -14.41 -0.17 1.08
CA ASN A 50 -15.79 -0.24 0.60
C ASN A 50 -15.94 0.37 -0.79
N LYS A 51 -16.15 -0.48 -1.80
CA LYS A 51 -16.32 -0.09 -3.21
C LYS A 51 -17.59 0.74 -3.47
N GLU A 52 -18.57 0.69 -2.56
CA GLU A 52 -19.83 1.43 -2.66
C GLU A 52 -19.81 2.77 -1.88
N TYR A 53 -18.75 3.03 -1.11
CA TYR A 53 -18.64 4.26 -0.35
C TYR A 53 -18.18 5.41 -1.25
N GLY A 54 -19.13 6.00 -1.97
CA GLY A 54 -18.93 7.13 -2.88
C GLY A 54 -18.88 8.49 -2.18
N PRO A 55 -18.72 9.58 -2.96
CA PRO A 55 -18.77 10.94 -2.43
C PRO A 55 -20.16 11.30 -1.88
N ASP A 56 -20.19 12.29 -0.99
CA ASP A 56 -21.42 12.90 -0.51
C ASP A 56 -22.14 13.69 -1.62
N LYS A 57 -23.31 14.25 -1.28
CA LYS A 57 -24.12 15.09 -2.19
C LYS A 57 -23.39 16.33 -2.74
N ASN A 58 -22.27 16.74 -2.14
CA ASN A 58 -21.45 17.87 -2.57
C ASN A 58 -20.24 17.41 -3.39
N GLY A 59 -20.14 16.13 -3.74
CA GLY A 59 -19.01 15.55 -4.45
C GLY A 59 -17.76 15.35 -3.59
N LYS A 60 -17.87 15.42 -2.25
CA LYS A 60 -16.73 15.27 -1.33
C LYS A 60 -16.68 13.88 -0.73
N GLY A 61 -15.47 13.35 -0.58
CA GLY A 61 -15.26 12.07 0.10
C GLY A 61 -15.16 10.90 -0.88
N GLY A 62 -15.74 9.77 -0.51
CA GLY A 62 -15.57 8.48 -1.17
C GLY A 62 -14.27 7.77 -0.77
N SER A 63 -14.31 6.45 -0.74
CA SER A 63 -13.20 5.58 -0.33
C SER A 63 -12.13 5.42 -1.42
N THR A 64 -10.94 4.97 -1.04
CA THR A 64 -9.91 4.56 -2.00
C THR A 64 -10.45 3.49 -2.95
N ALA A 65 -11.16 2.49 -2.42
CA ALA A 65 -11.77 1.42 -3.21
C ALA A 65 -12.75 1.95 -4.27
N TYR A 66 -13.65 2.85 -3.88
CA TYR A 66 -14.65 3.44 -4.77
C TYR A 66 -13.98 4.16 -5.94
N TRP A 67 -13.03 5.05 -5.67
CA TRP A 67 -12.40 5.86 -6.72
C TRP A 67 -11.50 5.03 -7.65
N MET A 68 -10.81 4.01 -7.15
CA MET A 68 -10.07 3.09 -8.01
C MET A 68 -11.01 2.22 -8.86
N CYS A 69 -12.18 1.84 -8.34
CA CYS A 69 -13.22 1.19 -9.15
C CYS A 69 -13.80 2.14 -10.22
N GLN A 70 -14.00 3.42 -9.91
CA GLN A 70 -14.40 4.41 -10.92
C GLN A 70 -13.35 4.54 -12.04
N LEU A 71 -12.05 4.54 -11.69
CA LEU A 71 -10.97 4.54 -12.68
C LEU A 71 -10.99 3.28 -13.55
N ARG A 72 -11.14 2.10 -12.93
CA ARG A 72 -11.29 0.83 -13.66
C ARG A 72 -12.45 0.88 -14.64
N ASP A 73 -13.60 1.40 -14.21
CA ASP A 73 -14.81 1.44 -15.02
C ASP A 73 -14.69 2.47 -16.16
N TYR A 74 -14.04 3.60 -15.91
CA TYR A 74 -13.67 4.58 -16.95
C TYR A 74 -12.83 3.92 -18.06
N ILE A 75 -11.82 3.12 -17.66
CA ILE A 75 -10.95 2.38 -18.59
C ILE A 75 -11.74 1.31 -19.35
N LYS A 76 -12.51 0.46 -18.64
CA LYS A 76 -13.29 -0.64 -19.26
C LYS A 76 -14.33 -0.14 -20.25
N LYS A 77 -14.91 1.03 -20.01
CA LYS A 77 -15.90 1.67 -20.88
C LYS A 77 -15.26 2.47 -22.03
N ASN A 78 -13.92 2.46 -22.15
CA ASN A 78 -13.17 3.24 -23.15
C ASN A 78 -13.56 4.72 -23.18
N MET A 79 -13.79 5.31 -22.01
CA MET A 79 -14.16 6.72 -21.90
C MET A 79 -12.98 7.62 -22.28
N THR A 80 -13.27 8.76 -22.89
CA THR A 80 -12.26 9.73 -23.37
C THR A 80 -12.39 11.12 -22.77
N ASP A 81 -13.41 11.36 -21.93
CA ASP A 81 -13.63 12.66 -21.29
C ASP A 81 -12.54 12.97 -20.25
N ARG A 82 -11.65 13.89 -20.63
CA ARG A 82 -10.52 14.32 -19.79
C ARG A 82 -10.97 14.93 -18.47
N LYS A 83 -12.13 15.59 -18.42
CA LYS A 83 -12.63 16.22 -17.19
C LYS A 83 -13.04 15.17 -16.17
N THR A 84 -13.76 14.13 -16.60
CA THR A 84 -14.12 12.97 -15.78
C THR A 84 -12.87 12.22 -15.34
N TYR A 85 -11.93 11.94 -16.24
CA TYR A 85 -10.67 11.29 -15.87
C TYR A 85 -9.93 12.07 -14.77
N LYS A 86 -9.74 13.38 -14.97
CA LYS A 86 -9.09 14.25 -13.99
C LYS A 86 -9.83 14.25 -12.65
N ASN A 87 -11.15 14.29 -12.66
CA ASN A 87 -11.96 14.23 -11.44
C ASN A 87 -11.78 12.90 -10.69
N ILE A 88 -11.75 11.78 -11.41
CA ILE A 88 -11.51 10.46 -10.81
C ILE A 88 -10.11 10.42 -10.18
N ILE A 89 -9.07 10.85 -10.90
CA ILE A 89 -7.71 10.88 -10.38
C ILE A 89 -7.58 11.81 -9.17
N ALA A 90 -8.16 13.01 -9.22
CA ALA A 90 -8.12 13.96 -8.11
C ALA A 90 -8.70 13.35 -6.83
N ASN A 91 -9.87 12.71 -6.94
CA ASN A 91 -10.51 12.11 -5.79
C ASN A 91 -9.83 10.82 -5.33
N ALA A 92 -9.25 10.03 -6.24
CA ALA A 92 -8.40 8.89 -5.87
C ALA A 92 -7.17 9.35 -5.08
N VAL A 93 -6.52 10.44 -5.49
CA VAL A 93 -5.38 11.03 -4.77
C VAL A 93 -5.80 11.50 -3.38
N ILE A 94 -6.93 12.21 -3.26
CA ILE A 94 -7.47 12.65 -1.97
C ILE A 94 -7.77 11.46 -1.06
N ALA A 95 -8.43 10.42 -1.59
CA ALA A 95 -8.82 9.24 -0.81
C ALA A 95 -7.61 8.45 -0.32
N VAL A 96 -6.61 8.20 -1.18
CA VAL A 96 -5.38 7.50 -0.79
C VAL A 96 -4.64 8.29 0.29
N ASP A 97 -4.50 9.62 0.13
CA ASP A 97 -3.83 10.44 1.13
C ASP A 97 -4.54 10.41 2.50
N ARG A 98 -5.87 10.51 2.49
CA ARG A 98 -6.71 10.47 3.69
C ARG A 98 -6.67 9.10 4.37
N ASP A 99 -7.00 8.05 3.63
CA ASP A 99 -7.19 6.70 4.18
C ASP A 99 -5.88 6.12 4.72
N ASN A 100 -4.74 6.57 4.18
CA ASN A 100 -3.42 6.09 4.57
C ASN A 100 -2.60 7.12 5.35
N SER A 101 -3.19 8.27 5.72
CA SER A 101 -2.53 9.34 6.48
C SER A 101 -1.16 9.72 5.91
N THR A 102 -1.05 9.86 4.59
CA THR A 102 0.27 10.11 3.98
C THR A 102 0.74 11.53 4.21
N HIS A 103 -0.17 12.44 4.59
CA HIS A 103 0.03 13.88 4.77
C HIS A 103 0.47 14.59 3.49
N LEU A 104 0.12 14.05 2.31
CA LEU A 104 0.54 14.55 1.01
C LEU A 104 0.29 16.07 0.90
N ASN A 105 -0.85 16.55 1.40
CA ASN A 105 -1.21 17.95 1.31
C ASN A 105 -0.71 18.84 2.46
N ALA A 106 0.23 18.35 3.29
CA ALA A 106 0.79 19.16 4.38
C ALA A 106 1.62 20.36 3.88
N ASP A 107 2.00 20.35 2.60
CA ASP A 107 2.68 21.44 1.89
C ASP A 107 1.70 22.40 1.16
N GLY A 108 0.39 22.14 1.24
CA GLY A 108 -0.68 22.95 0.67
C GLY A 108 -1.00 22.70 -0.81
N ILE A 109 -0.13 22.02 -1.57
CA ILE A 109 -0.29 21.84 -3.03
C ILE A 109 -0.14 20.39 -3.50
N GLY A 110 0.30 19.47 -2.62
CA GLY A 110 0.70 18.13 -3.00
C GLY A 110 -0.39 17.32 -3.70
N ARG A 111 -1.66 17.46 -3.29
CA ARG A 111 -2.77 16.75 -3.95
C ARG A 111 -2.99 17.23 -5.38
N ASP A 112 -2.99 18.54 -5.59
CA ASP A 112 -3.22 19.13 -6.91
C ASP A 112 -2.05 18.82 -7.84
N GLU A 113 -0.81 19.01 -7.38
CA GLU A 113 0.36 18.77 -8.21
C GLU A 113 0.52 17.30 -8.60
N ILE A 114 0.27 16.36 -7.66
CA ILE A 114 0.32 14.93 -7.99
C ILE A 114 -0.82 14.53 -8.93
N THR A 115 -2.03 15.09 -8.74
CA THR A 115 -3.14 14.89 -9.68
C THR A 115 -2.74 15.30 -11.10
N GLU A 116 -2.15 16.48 -11.27
CA GLU A 116 -1.66 16.94 -12.57
C GLU A 116 -0.56 16.05 -13.15
N ARG A 117 0.37 15.59 -12.32
CA ARG A 117 1.44 14.67 -12.77
C ARG A 117 0.87 13.38 -13.32
N ILE A 118 -0.09 12.77 -12.61
CA ILE A 118 -0.75 11.54 -13.06
C ILE A 118 -1.55 11.80 -14.34
N CYS A 119 -2.32 12.90 -14.38
CA CYS A 119 -3.14 13.23 -15.55
C CYS A 119 -2.33 13.56 -16.82
N LYS A 120 -1.05 13.94 -16.67
CA LYS A 120 -0.13 14.16 -17.80
C LYS A 120 0.41 12.85 -18.39
N ILE A 121 0.27 11.72 -17.71
CA ILE A 121 0.67 10.42 -18.23
C ILE A 121 -0.43 9.93 -19.19
N PRO A 122 -0.12 9.61 -20.45
CA PRO A 122 -1.09 8.97 -21.34
C PRO A 122 -1.66 7.70 -20.71
N LEU A 123 -2.97 7.45 -20.87
CA LEU A 123 -3.65 6.36 -20.17
C LEU A 123 -3.03 4.99 -20.50
N GLU A 124 -2.65 4.74 -21.76
CA GLU A 124 -1.95 3.52 -22.15
C GLU A 124 -0.61 3.35 -21.42
N LYS A 125 0.09 4.45 -21.20
CA LYS A 125 1.38 4.47 -20.51
C LYS A 125 1.22 4.28 -19.00
N LEU A 126 0.18 4.86 -18.40
CA LEU A 126 -0.18 4.60 -17.00
C LEU A 126 -0.48 3.12 -16.78
N LEU A 127 -1.29 2.51 -17.66
CA LEU A 127 -1.59 1.08 -17.61
C LEU A 127 -0.33 0.23 -17.78
N HIS A 128 0.52 0.55 -18.76
CA HIS A 128 1.77 -0.17 -18.95
C HIS A 128 2.67 -0.14 -17.70
N TYR A 129 2.83 1.03 -17.07
CA TYR A 129 3.58 1.12 -15.82
C TYR A 129 2.97 0.28 -14.70
N LEU A 130 1.64 0.25 -14.57
CA LEU A 130 0.97 -0.55 -13.55
C LEU A 130 1.10 -2.06 -13.81
N GLN A 131 1.08 -2.48 -15.07
CA GLN A 131 1.14 -3.90 -15.46
C GLN A 131 2.55 -4.48 -15.44
N ASP A 132 3.57 -3.68 -15.76
CA ASP A 132 4.97 -4.12 -15.83
C ASP A 132 5.90 -3.17 -15.05
N PRO A 133 5.83 -3.17 -13.71
CA PRO A 133 6.72 -2.34 -12.89
C PRO A 133 8.19 -2.69 -13.08
N HIS A 134 8.54 -3.97 -13.24
CA HIS A 134 9.92 -4.44 -13.41
C HIS A 134 10.52 -3.96 -14.72
N GLY A 135 9.85 -4.19 -15.86
CA GLY A 135 10.32 -3.74 -17.17
C GLY A 135 10.39 -2.22 -17.29
N THR A 136 9.54 -1.52 -16.53
CA THR A 136 9.52 -0.04 -16.50
C THR A 136 10.38 0.55 -15.39
N LYS A 137 11.10 -0.28 -14.62
CA LYS A 137 11.94 0.13 -13.47
C LYS A 137 11.17 1.02 -12.48
N TYR A 138 9.91 0.68 -12.21
CA TYR A 138 9.02 1.36 -11.29
C TYR A 138 8.83 2.86 -11.58
N LYS A 139 8.85 3.24 -12.87
CA LYS A 139 8.82 4.64 -13.31
C LYS A 139 7.64 5.43 -12.78
N LEU A 140 6.48 4.80 -12.57
CA LEU A 140 5.30 5.46 -12.02
C LEU A 140 5.51 5.94 -10.59
N VAL A 141 6.17 5.13 -9.74
CA VAL A 141 6.53 5.55 -8.37
C VAL A 141 7.48 6.75 -8.46
N GLU A 142 8.52 6.69 -9.30
CA GLU A 142 9.46 7.79 -9.48
C GLU A 142 8.76 9.10 -9.88
N ILE A 143 7.83 9.04 -10.86
CA ILE A 143 7.09 10.23 -11.33
C ILE A 143 6.23 10.83 -10.22
N ILE A 144 5.45 9.99 -9.53
CA ILE A 144 4.53 10.46 -8.49
C ILE A 144 5.31 10.98 -7.27
N ALA A 145 6.39 10.30 -6.89
CA ALA A 145 7.17 10.58 -5.68
C ALA A 145 8.00 11.87 -5.75
N ARG A 146 8.17 12.48 -6.93
CA ARG A 146 9.00 13.69 -7.09
C ARG A 146 8.64 14.75 -6.05
N LYS A 147 9.64 15.50 -5.60
CA LYS A 147 9.44 16.63 -4.71
C LYS A 147 8.45 17.62 -5.30
N THR A 148 7.49 18.11 -4.51
CA THR A 148 6.51 19.12 -4.94
C THR A 148 7.19 20.48 -5.13
N SER A 149 6.53 21.36 -5.88
CA SER A 149 6.95 22.74 -6.11
C SER A 149 6.67 23.68 -4.92
N ALA A 150 6.25 23.13 -3.77
CA ALA A 150 5.86 23.90 -2.60
C ALA A 150 7.04 24.70 -2.05
N THR A 151 6.77 25.93 -1.61
CA THR A 151 7.78 26.75 -0.92
C THR A 151 7.95 26.32 0.54
N ILE A 152 6.90 25.76 1.15
CA ILE A 152 6.87 25.34 2.54
C ILE A 152 6.89 23.81 2.62
N ARG A 153 7.92 23.27 3.28
CA ARG A 153 8.10 21.82 3.53
C ARG A 153 7.95 20.93 2.27
N PRO A 154 8.53 21.29 1.11
CA PRO A 154 8.48 20.42 -0.05
C PRO A 154 9.21 19.11 0.26
N ARG A 155 8.60 17.99 -0.10
CA ARG A 155 9.15 16.66 0.18
C ARG A 155 8.87 15.69 -0.95
N GLU A 156 9.71 14.67 -1.02
CA GLU A 156 9.41 13.50 -1.84
C GLU A 156 8.26 12.70 -1.21
N ASN A 157 7.41 12.16 -2.07
CA ASN A 157 6.15 11.51 -1.67
C ASN A 157 6.18 10.01 -1.97
N LYS A 158 7.32 9.32 -1.72
CA LYS A 158 7.50 7.89 -2.01
C LYS A 158 6.43 7.01 -1.37
N SER A 159 6.08 7.27 -0.11
CA SER A 159 5.05 6.50 0.59
C SER A 159 3.69 6.64 -0.10
N PHE A 160 3.25 7.88 -0.40
CA PHE A 160 2.03 8.12 -1.16
C PHE A 160 2.08 7.44 -2.55
N ALA A 161 3.18 7.62 -3.28
CA ALA A 161 3.36 7.07 -4.62
C ALA A 161 3.18 5.55 -4.66
N SER A 162 3.84 4.85 -3.73
CA SER A 162 3.74 3.40 -3.60
C SER A 162 2.32 2.93 -3.26
N LYS A 163 1.62 3.63 -2.36
CA LYS A 163 0.24 3.33 -1.97
C LYS A 163 -0.74 3.57 -3.11
N PHE A 164 -0.59 4.68 -3.83
CA PHE A 164 -1.39 4.95 -5.03
C PHE A 164 -1.22 3.84 -6.07
N CYS A 165 0.03 3.45 -6.39
CA CYS A 165 0.30 2.39 -7.35
C CYS A 165 -0.23 1.03 -6.88
N HIS A 166 -0.05 0.71 -5.59
CA HIS A 166 -0.59 -0.49 -4.98
C HIS A 166 -2.12 -0.57 -5.12
N TYR A 167 -2.87 0.44 -4.66
CA TYR A 167 -4.33 0.43 -4.75
C TYR A 167 -4.85 0.50 -6.19
N ALA A 168 -4.15 1.23 -7.08
CA ALA A 168 -4.49 1.21 -8.50
C ALA A 168 -4.37 -0.22 -9.06
N CYS A 169 -3.26 -0.92 -8.82
CA CYS A 169 -3.12 -2.32 -9.21
C CYS A 169 -4.18 -3.21 -8.57
N PHE A 170 -4.39 -3.07 -7.25
CA PHE A 170 -5.28 -3.89 -6.45
C PHE A 170 -6.71 -3.90 -6.99
N TYR A 171 -7.24 -2.75 -7.42
CA TYR A 171 -8.62 -2.64 -7.89
C TYR A 171 -8.77 -2.71 -9.41
N LEU A 172 -7.81 -2.23 -10.20
CA LEU A 172 -7.90 -2.28 -11.67
C LEU A 172 -7.71 -3.70 -12.21
N PHE A 173 -6.88 -4.51 -11.54
CA PHE A 173 -6.52 -5.86 -11.98
C PHE A 173 -7.05 -6.96 -11.04
N GLU A 174 -8.15 -6.68 -10.34
CA GLU A 174 -8.83 -7.65 -9.46
C GLU A 174 -8.97 -9.04 -10.13
N GLY A 175 -8.44 -10.07 -9.48
CA GLY A 175 -8.41 -11.46 -9.95
C GLY A 175 -7.28 -11.79 -10.92
N LYS A 176 -6.38 -10.85 -11.24
CA LYS A 176 -5.24 -11.07 -12.14
C LYS A 176 -3.90 -10.98 -11.40
N LYS A 177 -2.82 -11.45 -12.04
CA LYS A 177 -1.47 -11.41 -11.46
C LYS A 177 -0.99 -9.98 -11.16
N GLU A 178 -1.42 -9.01 -11.96
CA GLU A 178 -1.00 -7.61 -11.85
C GLU A 178 -1.59 -6.91 -10.61
N GLN A 179 -2.56 -7.55 -9.93
CA GLN A 179 -3.18 -7.03 -8.72
C GLN A 179 -2.16 -6.75 -7.60
N ASP A 180 -1.09 -7.54 -7.54
CA ASP A 180 -0.09 -7.53 -6.48
C ASP A 180 1.28 -7.00 -6.96
N ASN A 181 1.29 -6.21 -8.04
CA ASN A 181 2.51 -5.75 -8.69
C ASN A 181 3.35 -4.79 -7.82
N TYR A 182 2.72 -3.97 -6.98
CA TYR A 182 3.38 -2.92 -6.21
C TYR A 182 3.33 -3.19 -4.70
N SER A 183 4.49 -3.11 -4.05
CA SER A 183 4.61 -3.11 -2.58
C SER A 183 4.33 -1.72 -2.01
N ILE A 184 3.68 -1.64 -0.87
CA ILE A 184 3.56 -0.37 -0.14
C ILE A 184 4.91 -0.02 0.49
N TYR A 185 5.35 1.22 0.32
CA TYR A 185 6.52 1.81 0.96
C TYR A 185 6.08 2.54 2.22
N ASP A 186 6.34 1.93 3.37
CA ASP A 186 5.96 2.44 4.68
C ASP A 186 7.13 2.42 5.66
N SER A 187 7.13 3.34 6.62
CA SER A 187 8.22 3.44 7.60
C SER A 187 8.25 2.24 8.55
N ILE A 188 7.11 1.62 8.86
CA ILE A 188 7.07 0.39 9.66
C ILE A 188 7.77 -0.74 8.92
N LEU A 189 7.38 -0.98 7.65
CA LEU A 189 8.01 -2.01 6.83
C LEU A 189 9.49 -1.73 6.62
N LYS A 190 9.87 -0.50 6.27
CA LYS A 190 11.27 -0.11 6.07
C LYS A 190 12.15 -0.38 7.29
N ASN A 191 11.59 -0.26 8.50
CA ASN A 191 12.31 -0.55 9.73
C ASN A 191 12.28 -2.03 10.12
N ALA A 192 11.24 -2.78 9.71
CA ALA A 192 11.14 -4.22 9.94
C ALA A 192 11.98 -5.05 8.94
N LEU A 193 12.08 -4.63 7.67
CA LEU A 193 12.76 -5.37 6.61
C LEU A 193 14.20 -5.78 6.94
N PRO A 194 15.06 -4.91 7.52
CA PRO A 194 16.42 -5.29 7.90
C PRO A 194 16.50 -6.54 8.78
N LEU A 195 15.49 -6.77 9.63
CA LEU A 195 15.44 -7.95 10.49
C LEU A 195 15.25 -9.25 9.67
N TYR A 196 14.42 -9.20 8.63
CA TYR A 196 14.19 -10.33 7.72
C TYR A 196 15.35 -10.51 6.74
N ILE A 197 15.96 -9.42 6.29
CA ILE A 197 17.17 -9.46 5.44
C ILE A 197 18.29 -10.22 6.16
N ASP A 198 18.54 -9.90 7.43
CA ASP A 198 19.51 -10.60 8.27
C ASP A 198 19.12 -12.07 8.47
N TYR A 199 17.88 -12.32 8.91
CA TYR A 199 17.39 -13.67 9.18
C TYR A 199 17.49 -14.61 7.98
N TYR A 200 17.16 -14.11 6.78
CA TYR A 200 17.22 -14.90 5.55
C TYR A 200 18.57 -14.84 4.83
N GLY A 201 19.55 -14.07 5.33
CA GLY A 201 20.84 -13.88 4.67
C GLY A 201 20.69 -13.32 3.25
N ILE A 202 20.02 -12.17 3.11
CA ILE A 202 19.85 -11.46 1.84
C ILE A 202 20.92 -10.36 1.75
N GLU A 203 21.64 -10.30 0.63
CA GLU A 203 22.70 -9.31 0.39
C GLU A 203 22.11 -7.96 -0.05
N VAL A 204 21.52 -7.22 0.89
CA VAL A 204 21.00 -5.85 0.68
C VAL A 204 21.25 -5.04 1.95
N LYS A 205 21.87 -3.86 1.85
CA LYS A 205 22.07 -2.96 2.99
C LYS A 205 20.84 -2.12 3.24
N LYS A 206 20.63 -1.71 4.50
CA LYS A 206 19.49 -0.88 4.92
C LYS A 206 19.34 0.40 4.08
N GLN A 207 20.45 1.05 3.73
CA GLN A 207 20.46 2.30 2.95
C GLN A 207 19.99 2.10 1.51
N GLU A 208 20.15 0.90 0.96
CA GLU A 208 19.70 0.59 -0.41
C GLU A 208 18.18 0.50 -0.49
N LEU A 209 17.48 0.25 0.63
CA LEU A 209 16.03 0.28 0.73
C LEU A 209 15.42 1.69 0.59
N GLU A 210 16.22 2.74 0.42
CA GLU A 210 15.74 4.06 0.00
C GLU A 210 15.31 4.07 -1.48
N ASP A 211 15.86 3.16 -2.28
CA ASP A 211 15.43 2.91 -3.65
C ASP A 211 14.20 2.00 -3.64
N TYR A 212 13.13 2.43 -4.32
CA TYR A 212 11.87 1.69 -4.32
C TYR A 212 11.95 0.35 -5.06
N ALA A 213 12.74 0.26 -6.12
CA ALA A 213 12.92 -0.98 -6.86
C ALA A 213 13.62 -2.01 -5.98
N VAL A 214 14.73 -1.61 -5.35
CA VAL A 214 15.46 -2.47 -4.40
C VAL A 214 14.57 -2.89 -3.24
N TYR A 215 13.78 -1.96 -2.70
CA TYR A 215 12.81 -2.25 -1.64
C TYR A 215 11.78 -3.31 -2.06
N SER A 216 11.13 -3.15 -3.22
CA SER A 216 10.09 -4.08 -3.68
C SER A 216 10.67 -5.45 -4.04
N GLU A 217 11.82 -5.49 -4.71
CA GLU A 217 12.52 -6.74 -5.03
C GLU A 217 13.00 -7.48 -3.76
N THR A 218 13.39 -6.73 -2.72
CA THR A 218 13.79 -7.32 -1.44
C THR A 218 12.61 -8.01 -0.75
N ILE A 219 11.42 -7.41 -0.79
CA ILE A 219 10.18 -8.06 -0.29
C ILE A 219 9.92 -9.36 -1.04
N GLU A 220 10.01 -9.35 -2.38
CA GLU A 220 9.83 -10.57 -3.19
C GLU A 220 10.84 -11.67 -2.81
N LYS A 221 12.12 -11.29 -2.61
CA LYS A 221 13.16 -12.22 -2.15
C LYS A 221 12.86 -12.80 -0.78
N ILE A 222 12.38 -11.99 0.17
CA ILE A 222 12.00 -12.44 1.52
C ILE A 222 10.82 -13.42 1.45
N ILE A 223 9.74 -13.07 0.74
CA ILE A 223 8.57 -13.95 0.56
C ILE A 223 9.01 -15.29 -0.06
N LYS A 224 9.86 -15.24 -1.08
CA LYS A 224 10.40 -16.44 -1.73
C LYS A 224 11.23 -17.30 -0.77
N LYS A 225 12.14 -16.69 0.01
CA LYS A 225 12.97 -17.42 0.99
C LYS A 225 12.17 -17.98 2.17
N ALA A 226 11.07 -17.34 2.53
CA ALA A 226 10.12 -17.86 3.51
C ALA A 226 9.43 -19.16 3.05
N GLY A 227 9.50 -19.52 1.76
CA GLY A 227 8.89 -20.73 1.21
C GLY A 227 7.36 -20.71 1.19
N ASN A 228 6.75 -19.58 1.52
CA ASN A 228 5.31 -19.41 1.65
C ASN A 228 4.72 -18.72 0.41
N LYS A 229 3.47 -19.06 0.07
CA LYS A 229 2.73 -18.46 -1.04
C LYS A 229 1.81 -17.34 -0.55
N ILE A 230 2.39 -16.28 0.00
CA ILE A 230 1.65 -15.07 0.35
C ILE A 230 1.88 -13.96 -0.68
N SER A 231 0.94 -13.04 -0.79
CA SER A 231 1.05 -11.83 -1.64
C SER A 231 1.89 -10.75 -0.97
N LYS A 232 2.34 -9.76 -1.74
CA LYS A 232 2.95 -8.52 -1.22
C LYS A 232 1.94 -7.75 -0.35
N ASN A 233 0.66 -7.75 -0.71
CA ASN A 233 -0.41 -7.23 0.13
C ASN A 233 -0.46 -7.93 1.49
N GLY A 234 -0.51 -9.27 1.51
CA GLY A 234 -0.55 -10.03 2.76
C GLY A 234 0.72 -9.85 3.59
N PHE A 235 1.88 -9.74 2.92
CA PHE A 235 3.15 -9.42 3.58
C PHE A 235 3.12 -8.04 4.25
N ASP A 236 2.62 -7.02 3.55
CA ASP A 236 2.48 -5.66 4.09
C ASP A 236 1.58 -5.64 5.31
N HIS A 237 0.35 -6.16 5.19
CA HIS A 237 -0.61 -6.22 6.30
C HIS A 237 -0.02 -6.96 7.50
N LEU A 238 0.60 -8.13 7.27
CA LEU A 238 1.21 -8.94 8.32
C LEU A 238 2.27 -8.17 9.10
N LEU A 239 3.25 -7.60 8.39
CA LEU A 239 4.34 -6.86 9.01
C LEU A 239 3.83 -5.60 9.68
N TRP A 240 2.91 -4.88 9.04
CA TRP A 240 2.38 -3.64 9.61
C TRP A 240 1.64 -3.91 10.92
N TYR A 241 0.73 -4.88 10.97
CA TYR A 241 -0.01 -5.22 12.20
C TYR A 241 0.89 -5.78 13.30
N TYR A 242 1.90 -6.57 12.93
CA TYR A 242 2.83 -7.08 13.92
C TYR A 242 3.80 -6.00 14.42
N TYR A 243 4.34 -5.13 13.58
CA TYR A 243 5.38 -4.20 14.02
C TYR A 243 4.86 -2.83 14.46
N LYS A 244 3.61 -2.47 14.16
CA LYS A 244 2.98 -1.26 14.67
C LYS A 244 3.02 -1.23 16.20
N GLY A 245 3.67 -0.21 16.75
CA GLY A 245 3.87 -0.06 18.20
C GLY A 245 4.96 -0.96 18.81
N ARG A 246 5.56 -1.89 18.04
CA ARG A 246 6.65 -2.76 18.50
C ARG A 246 8.03 -2.31 18.03
N ILE A 247 8.11 -1.53 16.95
CA ILE A 247 9.36 -0.93 16.45
C ILE A 247 9.30 0.59 16.59
N LYS A 248 10.39 1.21 17.05
CA LYS A 248 10.54 2.67 17.00
C LYS A 248 10.73 3.10 15.55
N VAL A 249 9.79 3.89 15.05
CA VAL A 249 9.93 4.56 13.76
C VAL A 249 10.88 5.73 13.95
N SER A 250 12.10 5.60 13.43
CA SER A 250 13.11 6.68 13.35
C SER A 250 12.95 7.49 12.08
#